data_AF-A0A0Q8Z0R9-F1
#
_entry.id   AF-A0A0Q8Z0R9-F1
#
_cell.length_a   1.000
_cell.length_b   1.000
_cell.length_c   1.000
_cell.angle_alpha   90.00
_cell.angle_beta   90.00
_cell.angle_gamma   90.00
#
_symmetry.space_group_name_H-M   'P 1'
#
loop_
_entity.id
_entity.type
_entity.pdbx_description
1 polymer ?
#
loop_
_entity_poly.entity_id
_entity_poly.type
_entity_poly.pdbx_seq_one_letter_code
_entity_poly.pdbx_strand_id
1 'polypeptide(L)'
;MVGILITVLVSRPGSSDGDGKAAPATDGRPPASTSSSAPAQPPASATPGAGTGAGAAQVRYGPADLAADVTDSGSYIELDTSRPVVSGSSVKGADVIFGASIGDPTLFVPESASSLAPLPATGPAPSAGECAESVDRNGTYTADVKRGDRFCLLTDQGHVAYLRVVTAPSTGQGRLNVTVWDMPAA
;
A
#
# COMPACT_ATOMS: atom_id res chain seq x y z
N MET A 1 28.38 32.67 0.16
CA MET A 1 27.87 31.41 -0.42
C MET A 1 28.88 30.32 -0.13
N VAL A 2 28.53 29.36 0.72
CA VAL A 2 29.38 28.20 1.01
C VAL A 2 28.58 26.98 0.55
N GLY A 3 29.02 26.36 -0.55
CA GLY A 3 28.42 25.15 -1.10
C GLY A 3 29.11 23.92 -0.52
N ILE A 4 28.33 22.97 -0.01
CA ILE A 4 28.83 21.68 0.48
C ILE A 4 28.70 20.66 -0.65
N LEU A 5 29.83 20.09 -1.06
CA LEU A 5 29.92 18.98 -2.00
C LEU A 5 29.81 17.68 -1.18
N ILE A 6 28.84 16.82 -1.50
CA ILE A 6 28.73 15.47 -0.90
C ILE A 6 29.22 14.45 -1.93
N THR A 7 30.30 13.75 -1.61
CA THR A 7 30.86 12.66 -2.44
C THR A 7 30.43 11.32 -1.85
N VAL A 8 29.62 10.55 -2.58
CA VAL A 8 29.22 9.20 -2.18
C VAL A 8 30.21 8.20 -2.78
N LEU A 9 31.01 7.54 -1.94
CA LEU A 9 31.80 6.38 -2.32
C LEU A 9 30.92 5.13 -2.26
N VAL A 10 30.69 4.49 -3.41
CA VAL A 10 30.09 3.15 -3.49
C VAL A 10 31.21 2.17 -3.79
N SER A 11 31.43 1.20 -2.91
CA SER A 11 32.34 0.07 -3.16
C SER A 11 31.54 -1.23 -3.13
N ARG A 12 31.49 -1.94 -4.26
CA ARG A 12 31.23 -3.38 -4.30
C ARG A 12 32.19 -4.05 -5.30
N PRO A 13 33.00 -5.03 -4.86
CA PRO A 13 33.88 -5.80 -5.71
C PRO A 13 33.19 -7.04 -6.32
N GLY A 14 33.70 -7.51 -7.46
CA GLY A 14 33.66 -8.92 -7.83
C GLY A 14 33.05 -9.25 -9.20
N SER A 15 33.91 -9.21 -10.22
CA SER A 15 33.71 -9.75 -11.58
C SER A 15 33.49 -11.27 -11.59
N SER A 16 32.70 -11.75 -12.57
CA SER A 16 32.89 -13.06 -13.18
C SER A 16 32.60 -12.96 -14.67
N ASP A 17 33.67 -13.14 -15.44
CA ASP A 17 33.71 -13.21 -16.90
C ASP A 17 33.10 -14.53 -17.40
N GLY A 18 32.38 -14.47 -18.52
CA GLY A 18 31.80 -15.61 -19.20
C GLY A 18 31.71 -15.38 -20.70
N ASP A 19 32.87 -15.38 -21.37
CA ASP A 19 32.99 -15.39 -22.83
C ASP A 19 32.53 -16.73 -23.42
N GLY A 20 31.54 -16.68 -24.32
CA GLY A 20 31.07 -17.82 -25.12
C GLY A 20 30.71 -17.40 -26.54
N LYS A 21 31.51 -17.87 -27.50
CA LYS A 21 31.51 -17.59 -28.94
C LYS A 21 30.19 -17.81 -29.70
N ALA A 22 30.09 -17.11 -30.84
CA ALA A 22 29.00 -17.01 -31.80
C ALA A 22 28.70 -18.24 -32.70
N ALA A 23 27.42 -18.34 -33.12
CA ALA A 23 26.80 -18.72 -34.43
C ALA A 23 27.14 -20.10 -35.09
N PRO A 24 26.25 -20.75 -35.90
CA PRO A 24 25.30 -20.16 -36.87
C PRO A 24 23.90 -20.82 -37.00
N ALA A 25 23.11 -20.27 -37.92
CA ALA A 25 21.77 -20.71 -38.33
C ALA A 25 21.75 -22.01 -39.15
N THR A 26 20.64 -22.77 -39.06
CA THR A 26 20.27 -23.81 -40.03
C THR A 26 18.75 -23.89 -40.19
N ASP A 27 18.32 -23.88 -41.46
CA ASP A 27 16.97 -24.12 -41.97
C ASP A 27 16.38 -25.48 -41.56
N GLY A 28 15.03 -25.55 -41.45
CA GLY A 28 14.34 -26.82 -41.17
C GLY A 28 12.80 -26.76 -41.20
N ARG A 29 12.26 -26.83 -42.42
CA ARG A 29 10.87 -27.03 -42.90
C ARG A 29 9.94 -27.93 -42.02
N PRO A 30 8.59 -27.67 -42.00
CA PRO A 30 7.60 -28.37 -41.17
C PRO A 30 7.04 -29.66 -41.81
N PRO A 31 6.34 -30.51 -41.02
CA PRO A 31 4.96 -30.83 -41.41
C PRO A 31 3.96 -30.89 -40.24
N ALA A 32 2.68 -30.73 -40.62
CA ALA A 32 1.49 -30.80 -39.81
C ALA A 32 1.26 -32.17 -39.14
N SER A 33 0.52 -32.16 -38.03
CA SER A 33 -0.25 -33.31 -37.56
C SER A 33 -1.52 -32.81 -36.87
N THR A 34 -2.63 -32.95 -37.59
CA THR A 34 -3.98 -33.10 -37.06
C THR A 34 -4.05 -34.34 -36.17
N SER A 35 -4.75 -34.27 -35.02
CA SER A 35 -5.71 -35.30 -34.57
C SER A 35 -6.31 -35.00 -33.19
N SER A 36 -7.64 -35.03 -33.18
CA SER A 36 -8.52 -35.70 -32.21
C SER A 36 -8.62 -35.20 -30.76
N SER A 37 -9.77 -34.57 -30.55
CA SER A 37 -10.57 -34.44 -29.34
C SER A 37 -10.59 -35.68 -28.44
N ALA A 38 -10.36 -35.46 -27.15
CA ALA A 38 -10.86 -36.30 -26.06
C ALA A 38 -11.52 -35.37 -25.03
N PRO A 39 -12.79 -35.57 -24.64
CA PRO A 39 -13.39 -34.81 -23.55
C PRO A 39 -12.80 -35.30 -22.22
N ALA A 40 -12.02 -34.42 -21.58
CA ALA A 40 -11.60 -34.62 -20.20
C ALA A 40 -12.83 -34.51 -19.28
N GLN A 41 -13.12 -35.61 -18.60
CA GLN A 41 -14.09 -35.76 -17.54
C GLN A 41 -13.74 -34.78 -16.40
N PRO A 42 -14.63 -33.88 -15.95
CA PRO A 42 -14.34 -33.03 -14.81
C PRO A 42 -14.21 -33.89 -13.54
N PRO A 43 -13.14 -33.74 -12.74
CA PRO A 43 -13.01 -34.41 -11.47
C PRO A 43 -14.10 -33.95 -10.49
N ALA A 44 -14.47 -34.89 -9.63
CA ALA A 44 -15.51 -34.80 -8.62
C ALA A 44 -15.45 -33.51 -7.79
N SER A 45 -16.64 -32.98 -7.51
CA SER A 45 -16.89 -31.90 -6.56
C SER A 45 -16.17 -32.18 -5.24
N ALA A 46 -15.07 -31.45 -5.00
CA ALA A 46 -14.50 -31.36 -3.67
C ALA A 46 -15.53 -30.64 -2.78
N THR A 47 -16.06 -31.37 -1.81
CA THR A 47 -16.78 -30.81 -0.66
C THR A 47 -15.90 -29.72 -0.03
N PRO A 48 -16.38 -28.47 0.11
CA PRO A 48 -15.70 -27.51 0.97
C PRO A 48 -15.74 -28.07 2.40
N GLY A 49 -14.59 -28.58 2.85
CA GLY A 49 -14.38 -28.86 4.25
C GLY A 49 -14.65 -27.57 5.03
N ALA A 50 -15.54 -27.66 6.01
CA ALA A 50 -15.74 -26.63 7.00
C ALA A 50 -14.44 -26.45 7.79
N GLY A 51 -13.58 -25.57 7.28
CA GLY A 51 -12.44 -25.04 8.01
C GLY A 51 -12.97 -24.13 9.12
N THR A 52 -12.53 -24.43 10.33
CA THR A 52 -12.71 -23.66 11.57
C THR A 52 -12.50 -22.17 11.30
N GLY A 53 -13.51 -21.37 11.64
CA GLY A 53 -13.68 -20.01 11.13
C GLY A 53 -12.52 -19.06 11.42
N ALA A 54 -11.75 -18.75 10.38
CA ALA A 54 -11.15 -17.43 10.24
C ALA A 54 -12.32 -16.45 10.03
N GLY A 55 -12.56 -15.58 11.02
CA GLY A 55 -13.59 -14.55 10.91
C GLY A 55 -13.35 -13.67 9.68
N ALA A 56 -14.41 -13.18 9.03
CA ALA A 56 -14.25 -12.12 8.04
C ALA A 56 -13.91 -10.81 8.76
N ALA A 57 -13.06 -9.97 8.15
CA ALA A 57 -12.79 -8.63 8.66
C ALA A 57 -14.08 -7.83 8.82
N GLN A 58 -14.19 -7.05 9.90
CA GLN A 58 -15.38 -6.27 10.23
C GLN A 58 -15.10 -4.77 10.13
N VAL A 59 -16.04 -4.00 9.58
CA VAL A 59 -15.90 -2.53 9.55
C VAL A 59 -16.05 -2.00 10.97
N ARG A 60 -14.98 -1.38 11.49
CA ARG A 60 -14.97 -0.70 12.78
C ARG A 60 -15.47 0.75 12.64
N TYR A 61 -15.03 1.42 11.59
CA TYR A 61 -15.36 2.82 11.33
C TYR A 61 -15.45 3.10 9.83
N GLY A 62 -16.31 4.04 9.46
CA GLY A 62 -16.42 4.55 8.10
C GLY A 62 -17.24 3.66 7.14
N PRO A 63 -17.30 4.01 5.85
CA PRO A 63 -16.61 5.15 5.21
C PRO A 63 -17.08 6.52 5.75
N ALA A 64 -16.16 7.38 6.14
CA ALA A 64 -16.48 8.71 6.67
C ALA A 64 -15.37 9.75 6.41
N ASP A 65 -15.75 11.02 6.32
CA ASP A 65 -14.80 12.12 6.10
C ASP A 65 -14.19 12.61 7.42
N LEU A 66 -12.87 12.71 7.44
CA LEU A 66 -12.07 13.34 8.48
C LEU A 66 -11.46 14.63 7.95
N ALA A 67 -11.62 15.72 8.71
CA ALA A 67 -10.94 16.97 8.44
C ALA A 67 -9.65 17.05 9.27
N ALA A 68 -8.58 17.52 8.65
CA ALA A 68 -7.27 17.68 9.27
C ALA A 68 -6.67 19.03 8.83
N ASP A 69 -6.02 19.72 9.75
CA ASP A 69 -5.30 20.95 9.42
C ASP A 69 -3.92 20.57 8.85
N VAL A 70 -3.73 20.89 7.58
CA VAL A 70 -2.48 20.69 6.85
C VAL A 70 -1.61 21.91 7.09
N THR A 71 -0.54 21.69 7.86
CA THR A 71 0.52 22.66 8.18
C THR A 71 1.87 21.95 8.06
N ASP A 72 2.97 22.69 8.27
CA ASP A 72 4.32 22.09 8.30
C ASP A 72 4.47 20.98 9.36
N SER A 73 3.74 21.09 10.48
CA SER A 73 3.70 20.06 11.53
C SER A 73 2.67 18.96 11.26
N GLY A 74 1.71 19.24 10.37
CA GLY A 74 0.58 18.37 10.07
C GLY A 74 -0.39 18.16 11.24
N SER A 75 -1.40 17.33 10.98
CA SER A 75 -2.31 16.80 11.99
C SER A 75 -2.05 15.32 12.19
N TYR A 76 -1.93 14.92 13.45
CA TYR A 76 -1.81 13.53 13.89
C TYR A 76 -3.20 12.91 13.93
N ILE A 77 -3.34 11.73 13.31
CA ILE A 77 -4.59 11.01 13.19
C ILE A 77 -4.40 9.64 13.84
N GLU A 78 -5.19 9.35 14.86
CA GLU A 78 -5.32 8.01 15.42
C GLU A 78 -6.63 7.36 14.98
N LEU A 79 -6.53 6.15 14.47
CA LEU A 79 -7.60 5.34 13.88
C LEU A 79 -8.02 4.17 14.77
N ASP A 80 -7.25 3.84 15.79
CA ASP A 80 -7.49 2.66 16.63
C ASP A 80 -8.60 2.83 17.67
N THR A 81 -9.01 4.06 17.93
CA THR A 81 -10.15 4.35 18.81
C THR A 81 -11.49 4.07 18.12
N SER A 82 -12.59 4.01 18.87
CA SER A 82 -13.94 3.77 18.30
C SER A 82 -14.40 4.88 17.33
N ARG A 83 -13.76 6.06 17.39
CA ARG A 83 -13.92 7.16 16.44
C ARG A 83 -12.55 7.81 16.24
N PRO A 84 -12.05 7.91 15.00
CA PRO A 84 -10.77 8.54 14.75
C PRO A 84 -10.60 9.89 15.43
N VAL A 85 -9.44 10.09 16.04
CA VAL A 85 -9.06 11.33 16.71
C VAL A 85 -8.09 12.07 15.80
N VAL A 86 -8.37 13.36 15.54
CA VAL A 86 -7.48 14.24 14.78
C VAL A 86 -6.99 15.35 15.70
N SER A 87 -5.68 15.58 15.72
CA SER A 87 -5.05 16.56 16.59
C SER A 87 -3.95 17.33 15.85
N GLY A 88 -3.92 18.65 15.98
CA GLY A 88 -2.82 19.50 15.49
C GLY A 88 -1.54 19.41 16.35
N SER A 89 -1.51 18.53 17.33
CA SER A 89 -0.35 18.26 18.19
C SER A 89 -0.16 16.76 18.31
N SER A 90 1.07 16.32 18.59
CA SER A 90 1.41 14.90 18.73
C SER A 90 0.49 14.23 19.75
N VAL A 91 -0.21 13.18 19.32
CA VAL A 91 -0.97 12.29 20.19
C VAL A 91 -0.28 10.93 20.21
N LYS A 92 -0.25 10.31 21.39
CA LYS A 92 0.25 8.94 21.52
C LYS A 92 -0.74 8.01 20.80
N GLY A 93 -0.21 7.12 19.97
CA GLY A 93 -1.00 6.17 19.16
C GLY A 93 -1.42 6.72 17.80
N ALA A 94 -0.92 7.90 17.40
CA ALA A 94 -1.15 8.37 16.03
C ALA A 94 -0.63 7.33 15.02
N ASP A 95 -1.50 6.98 14.07
CA ASP A 95 -1.20 6.00 13.02
C ASP A 95 -0.67 6.67 11.76
N VAL A 96 -1.10 7.91 11.51
CA VAL A 96 -0.71 8.68 10.35
C VAL A 96 -0.75 10.17 10.65
N ILE A 97 0.15 10.92 10.02
CA ILE A 97 0.22 12.38 10.06
C ILE A 97 -0.14 12.89 8.67
N PHE A 98 -1.12 13.78 8.59
CA PHE A 98 -1.45 14.51 7.36
C PHE A 98 -0.92 15.94 7.46
N GLY A 99 0.17 16.24 6.75
CA GLY A 99 0.83 17.54 6.79
C GLY A 99 1.29 17.98 5.41
N ALA A 100 2.07 19.06 5.37
CA ALA A 100 2.76 19.49 4.17
C ALA A 100 4.23 19.72 4.50
N SER A 101 5.12 18.92 3.92
CA SER A 101 6.55 19.16 4.05
C SER A 101 7.02 20.03 2.89
N ILE A 102 7.56 21.22 3.19
CA ILE A 102 8.11 22.15 2.17
C ILE A 102 7.03 22.57 1.15
N GLY A 103 5.77 22.66 1.59
CA GLY A 103 4.66 23.15 0.79
C GLY A 103 3.92 22.10 -0.04
N ASP A 104 4.40 20.85 -0.10
CA ASP A 104 3.68 19.77 -0.75
C ASP A 104 3.00 18.89 0.31
N PRO A 105 1.68 18.60 0.18
CA PRO A 105 0.96 17.78 1.12
C PRO A 105 1.38 16.31 1.05
N THR A 106 1.51 15.69 2.22
CA THR A 106 2.11 14.38 2.42
C THR A 106 1.41 13.63 3.56
N LEU A 107 1.39 12.30 3.47
CA LEU A 107 1.08 11.40 4.58
C LEU A 107 2.37 10.79 5.12
N PHE A 108 2.51 10.77 6.44
CA PHE A 108 3.63 10.12 7.14
C PHE A 108 3.13 9.16 8.21
N VAL A 109 3.80 8.02 8.35
CA VAL A 109 3.60 7.09 9.46
C VAL A 109 4.58 7.45 10.58
N PRO A 110 4.11 7.67 11.83
CA PRO A 110 4.99 7.88 12.98
C PRO A 110 6.01 6.75 13.16
N GLU A 111 7.16 7.08 13.76
CA GLU A 111 8.30 6.16 13.92
C GLU A 111 8.86 5.56 12.62
N SER A 112 8.45 6.08 11.45
CA SER A 112 8.90 5.63 10.13
C SER A 112 8.62 4.14 9.85
N ALA A 113 7.53 3.60 10.38
CA ALA A 113 7.10 2.24 10.05
C ALA A 113 6.60 2.16 8.60
N SER A 114 6.94 1.08 7.89
CA SER A 114 6.53 0.84 6.50
C SER A 114 5.08 0.32 6.40
N SER A 115 4.14 0.99 7.06
CA SER A 115 2.76 0.51 7.19
C SER A 115 1.76 1.22 6.27
N LEU A 116 2.19 2.17 5.44
CA LEU A 116 1.37 2.87 4.45
C LEU A 116 1.68 2.32 3.05
N ALA A 117 0.68 2.03 2.23
CA ALA A 117 0.87 1.61 0.84
C ALA A 117 0.01 2.44 -0.12
N PRO A 118 0.61 3.07 -1.15
CA PRO A 118 -0.16 3.72 -2.20
C PRO A 118 -0.91 2.69 -3.04
N LEU A 119 -2.13 3.03 -3.43
CA LEU A 119 -2.93 2.28 -4.38
C LEU A 119 -2.97 3.02 -5.73
N PRO A 120 -3.33 2.34 -6.83
CA PRO A 120 -3.62 3.02 -8.10
C PRO A 120 -4.61 4.16 -7.88
N ALA A 121 -4.59 5.25 -8.66
CA ALA A 121 -5.51 6.38 -8.42
C ALA A 121 -6.99 6.05 -8.73
N THR A 122 -7.25 5.02 -9.53
CA THR A 122 -8.58 4.64 -10.01
C THR A 122 -8.92 3.18 -9.70
N GLY A 123 -10.21 2.88 -9.61
CA GLY A 123 -10.74 1.55 -9.32
C GLY A 123 -11.72 1.54 -8.15
N PRO A 124 -12.26 0.37 -7.79
CA PRO A 124 -13.07 0.21 -6.59
C PRO A 124 -12.23 0.43 -5.33
N ALA A 125 -12.90 0.71 -4.20
CA ALA A 125 -12.26 0.66 -2.90
C ALA A 125 -11.82 -0.78 -2.58
N PRO A 126 -10.64 -0.99 -1.98
CA PRO A 126 -10.18 -2.32 -1.62
C PRO A 126 -11.00 -2.88 -0.45
N SER A 127 -11.03 -4.20 -0.35
CA SER A 127 -11.38 -4.90 0.89
C SER A 127 -10.24 -4.80 1.93
N ALA A 128 -10.53 -5.15 3.19
CA ALA A 128 -9.53 -5.16 4.25
C ALA A 128 -8.32 -6.07 3.93
N GLY A 129 -8.58 -7.26 3.38
CA GLY A 129 -7.53 -8.22 3.02
C GLY A 129 -6.62 -7.71 1.89
N GLU A 130 -7.21 -7.21 0.80
CA GLU A 130 -6.43 -6.60 -0.31
C GLU A 130 -5.60 -5.42 0.19
N CYS A 131 -6.12 -4.69 1.17
CA CYS A 131 -5.45 -3.53 1.74
C CYS A 131 -4.25 -3.95 2.60
N ALA A 132 -4.41 -4.97 3.46
CA ALA A 132 -3.32 -5.57 4.22
C ALA A 132 -2.21 -6.13 3.31
N GLU A 133 -2.58 -6.87 2.26
CA GLU A 133 -1.62 -7.41 1.27
C GLU A 133 -0.88 -6.31 0.50
N SER A 134 -1.51 -5.15 0.32
CA SER A 134 -0.86 -4.00 -0.32
C SER A 134 0.20 -3.37 0.57
N VAL A 135 -0.09 -3.26 1.87
CA VAL A 135 0.87 -2.79 2.88
C VAL A 135 2.05 -3.75 2.99
N ASP A 136 1.80 -5.06 3.07
CA ASP A 136 2.85 -6.08 3.14
C ASP A 136 3.81 -6.00 1.93
N ARG A 137 3.27 -5.82 0.72
CA ARG A 137 4.08 -5.81 -0.51
C ARG A 137 4.74 -4.47 -0.83
N ASN A 138 4.03 -3.36 -0.58
CA ASN A 138 4.39 -2.03 -1.08
C ASN A 138 4.48 -0.99 0.04
N GLY A 139 4.67 -1.43 1.29
CA GLY A 139 4.76 -0.59 2.46
C GLY A 139 5.85 0.48 2.36
N THR A 140 5.50 1.68 2.72
CA THR A 140 6.34 2.87 2.89
C THR A 140 5.91 3.57 4.18
N TYR A 141 6.74 4.46 4.69
CA TYR A 141 6.40 5.32 5.83
C TYR A 141 5.95 6.71 5.40
N THR A 142 6.03 7.04 4.12
CA THR A 142 5.70 8.36 3.58
C THR A 142 5.14 8.27 2.17
N ALA A 143 4.25 9.20 1.83
CA ALA A 143 3.78 9.40 0.47
C ALA A 143 3.36 10.86 0.23
N ASP A 144 3.72 11.41 -0.93
CA ASP A 144 3.10 12.63 -1.44
C ASP A 144 1.63 12.36 -1.73
N VAL A 145 0.77 13.36 -1.50
CA VAL A 145 -0.66 13.21 -1.72
C VAL A 145 -1.25 14.30 -2.59
N LYS A 146 -2.16 13.92 -3.48
CA LYS A 146 -3.06 14.81 -4.20
C LYS A 146 -4.49 14.33 -4.07
N ARG A 147 -5.45 15.20 -4.39
CA ARG A 147 -6.86 14.84 -4.45
C ARG A 147 -7.06 13.60 -5.32
N GLY A 148 -7.79 12.63 -4.78
CA GLY A 148 -8.14 11.38 -5.44
C GLY A 148 -7.16 10.24 -5.16
N ASP A 149 -5.99 10.52 -4.60
CA ASP A 149 -5.06 9.46 -4.19
C ASP A 149 -5.67 8.56 -3.13
N ARG A 150 -5.18 7.33 -3.10
CA ARG A 150 -5.74 6.21 -2.35
C ARG A 150 -4.61 5.46 -1.68
N PHE A 151 -4.80 5.12 -0.41
CA PHE A 151 -3.79 4.46 0.40
C PHE A 151 -4.40 3.37 1.26
N CYS A 152 -3.58 2.39 1.58
CA CYS A 152 -3.80 1.41 2.62
C CYS A 152 -2.86 1.69 3.79
N LEU A 153 -3.33 1.46 5.00
CA LEU A 153 -2.55 1.65 6.23
C LEU A 153 -2.78 0.44 7.15
N LEU A 154 -1.71 -0.04 7.78
CA LEU A 154 -1.77 -0.97 8.92
C LEU A 154 -1.39 -0.19 10.18
N THR A 155 -2.29 -0.17 11.17
CA THR A 155 -2.04 0.50 12.45
C THR A 155 -1.15 -0.35 13.37
N ASP A 156 -0.58 0.26 14.41
CA ASP A 156 0.28 -0.48 15.34
C ASP A 156 -0.50 -1.48 16.23
N GLN A 157 -1.82 -1.31 16.34
CA GLN A 157 -2.75 -2.26 16.96
C GLN A 157 -3.29 -3.32 16.00
N GLY A 158 -2.85 -3.32 14.74
CA GLY A 158 -3.20 -4.35 13.76
C GLY A 158 -4.55 -4.15 13.06
N HIS A 159 -5.14 -2.95 13.14
CA HIS A 159 -6.28 -2.59 12.31
C HIS A 159 -5.79 -2.19 10.92
N VAL A 160 -6.64 -2.42 9.91
CA VAL A 160 -6.35 -2.00 8.54
C VAL A 160 -7.25 -0.82 8.20
N ALA A 161 -6.70 0.19 7.54
CA ALA A 161 -7.45 1.34 7.10
C ALA A 161 -7.25 1.61 5.60
N TYR A 162 -8.34 2.00 4.94
CA TYR A 162 -8.33 2.56 3.60
C TYR A 162 -8.54 4.06 3.70
N LEU A 163 -7.62 4.81 3.09
CA LEU A 163 -7.62 6.27 3.07
C LEU A 163 -7.80 6.75 1.63
N ARG A 164 -8.74 7.65 1.40
CA ARG A 164 -8.87 8.37 0.12
C ARG A 164 -8.77 9.87 0.35
N VAL A 165 -7.89 10.53 -0.38
CA VAL A 165 -7.66 11.96 -0.26
C VAL A 165 -8.78 12.72 -0.96
N VAL A 166 -9.60 13.44 -0.20
CA VAL A 166 -10.70 14.27 -0.73
C VAL A 166 -10.19 15.67 -1.06
N THR A 167 -9.40 16.27 -0.15
CA THR A 167 -8.67 17.52 -0.36
C THR A 167 -7.29 17.46 0.27
N ALA A 168 -6.29 17.98 -0.43
CA ALA A 168 -4.91 18.11 0.04
C ALA A 168 -4.38 19.49 -0.37
N PRO A 169 -4.73 20.55 0.37
CA PRO A 169 -4.10 21.85 0.16
C PRO A 169 -2.66 21.81 0.70
N SER A 170 -1.79 22.69 0.21
CA SER A 170 -0.46 22.90 0.77
C SER A 170 -0.50 23.51 2.18
N THR A 171 -1.57 24.26 2.49
CA THR A 171 -1.86 24.82 3.82
C THR A 171 -3.36 24.93 4.06
N GLY A 172 -3.83 24.70 5.28
CA GLY A 172 -5.23 24.83 5.68
C GLY A 172 -5.94 23.48 5.74
N GLN A 173 -7.27 23.45 5.61
CA GLN A 173 -8.03 22.24 5.90
C GLN A 173 -7.98 21.20 4.76
N GLY A 174 -7.29 20.09 5.02
CA GLY A 174 -7.33 18.85 4.25
C GLY A 174 -8.51 17.96 4.67
N ARG A 175 -8.87 17.02 3.79
CA ARG A 175 -9.92 16.02 4.06
C ARG A 175 -9.53 14.65 3.52
N LEU A 176 -9.73 13.64 4.35
CA LEU A 176 -9.58 12.22 4.02
C LEU A 176 -10.92 11.53 4.18
N ASN A 177 -11.28 10.63 3.27
CA ASN A 177 -12.34 9.66 3.49
C ASN A 177 -11.70 8.37 3.99
N VAL A 178 -12.15 7.86 5.13
CA VAL A 178 -11.49 6.77 5.85
C VAL A 178 -12.48 5.65 6.14
N THR A 179 -12.03 4.42 5.93
CA THR A 179 -12.66 3.18 6.42
C THR A 179 -11.63 2.40 7.22
N VAL A 180 -12.00 1.92 8.41
CA VAL A 180 -11.14 1.13 9.30
C VAL A 180 -11.81 -0.22 9.56
N TRP A 181 -11.00 -1.29 9.54
CA TRP A 181 -11.45 -2.65 9.77
C TRP A 181 -10.73 -3.30 10.94
N ASP A 182 -11.50 -4.06 11.71
CA ASP A 182 -11.00 -5.10 12.59
C ASP A 182 -10.61 -6.33 11.77
N MET A 183 -9.35 -6.75 11.93
CA MET A 183 -8.84 -7.97 11.31
C MET A 183 -9.16 -9.18 12.19
N PRO A 184 -9.48 -10.35 11.60
CA PRO A 184 -9.58 -11.57 12.40
C PRO A 184 -8.26 -11.88 13.08
N ALA A 185 -8.33 -12.43 14.30
CA ALA A 185 -7.16 -12.98 14.96
C ALA A 185 -6.55 -14.08 14.06
N ALA A 186 -5.24 -14.01 13.88
CA ALA A 186 -4.46 -15.03 13.16
C ALA A 186 -4.36 -16.34 13.96
#